data_AF-A0A662H1Z4-F1
#
_entry.id   AF-A0A662H1Z4-F1
#
_cell.length_a   1.000
_cell.length_b   1.000
_cell.length_c   1.000
_cell.angle_alpha   90.00
_cell.angle_beta   90.00
_cell.angle_gamma   90.00
#
_symmetry.space_group_name_H-M   'P 1'
#
loop_
_entity.id
_entity.type
_entity.pdbx_description
1 polymer ?
#
loop_
_entity_poly.entity_id
_entity_poly.type
_entity_poly.pdbx_seq_one_letter_code
_entity_poly.pdbx_strand_id
1 'polypeptide(L)' 'LRVLLQNRSKYLTKYYISKETGIPNPTRIMETLVELGWVEEQTISGHTRYRINMKNPKVKALLDFFTRISYIKY' A
#
# COMPACT_ATOMS: atom_id res chain seq x y z
N LEU A 1 -5.17 1.29 0.61
CA LEU A 1 -4.86 0.06 -0.17
C LEU A 1 -4.84 0.27 -1.69
N ARG A 2 -5.88 0.87 -2.33
CA ARG A 2 -5.89 1.12 -3.80
C ARG A 2 -4.59 1.73 -4.34
N VAL A 3 -4.13 2.84 -3.76
CA VAL A 3 -2.89 3.54 -4.17
C VAL A 3 -1.66 2.63 -4.11
N LEU A 4 -1.55 1.80 -3.06
CA LEU A 4 -0.43 0.86 -2.89
C LEU A 4 -0.50 -0.29 -3.92
N LEU A 5 -1.71 -0.78 -4.25
CA LEU A 5 -1.93 -1.82 -5.25
C LEU A 5 -1.64 -1.33 -6.68
N GLN A 6 -2.03 -0.10 -7.01
CA GLN A 6 -1.70 0.54 -8.30
C GLN A 6 -0.19 0.76 -8.46
N ASN A 7 0.52 0.99 -7.35
CA ASN A 7 1.97 1.20 -7.32
C ASN A 7 2.74 -0.01 -6.76
N ARG A 8 2.23 -1.24 -6.97
CA ARG A 8 2.75 -2.48 -6.33
C ARG A 8 4.24 -2.78 -6.52
N SER A 9 4.88 -2.24 -7.56
CA SER A 9 6.32 -2.40 -7.81
C SER A 9 7.20 -1.38 -7.09
N LYS A 10 6.63 -0.38 -6.42
CA LYS A 10 7.35 0.77 -5.86
C LYS A 10 7.20 0.85 -4.35
N TYR A 11 8.24 1.38 -3.71
CA TYR A 11 8.16 1.87 -2.33
C TYR A 11 7.72 3.33 -2.33
N LEU A 12 6.61 3.61 -1.65
CA LEU A 12 5.97 4.93 -1.59
C LEU A 12 6.26 5.61 -0.26
N THR A 13 6.51 6.91 -0.29
CA THR A 13 6.65 7.72 0.94
C THR A 13 5.29 7.97 1.59
N LYS A 14 5.30 8.25 2.89
CA LYS A 14 4.11 8.70 3.62
C LYS A 14 3.45 9.92 2.95
N TYR A 15 4.27 10.86 2.47
CA TYR A 15 3.81 12.04 1.72
C TYR A 15 3.05 11.67 0.45
N TYR A 16 3.58 10.77 -0.38
CA TYR A 16 2.90 10.34 -1.60
C TYR A 16 1.57 9.66 -1.30
N ILE A 17 1.55 8.76 -0.30
CA ILE A 17 0.31 8.08 0.11
C ILE A 17 -0.73 9.10 0.59
N SER A 18 -0.31 10.06 1.41
CA SER A 18 -1.19 11.13 1.90
C SER A 18 -1.81 11.91 0.75
N LYS A 19 -0.98 12.36 -0.20
CA LYS A 19 -1.41 13.12 -1.38
C LYS A 19 -2.42 12.36 -2.24
N GLU A 20 -2.13 11.10 -2.57
CA GLU A 20 -2.97 10.30 -3.48
C GLU A 20 -4.25 9.76 -2.81
N THR A 21 -4.26 9.62 -1.49
CA THR A 21 -5.45 9.15 -0.75
C THR A 21 -6.30 10.29 -0.19
N GLY A 22 -5.77 11.50 -0.11
CA GLY A 22 -6.39 12.62 0.61
C GLY A 22 -6.33 12.48 2.14
N ILE A 23 -5.65 11.46 2.68
CA ILE A 23 -5.53 11.23 4.12
C ILE A 23 -4.35 12.05 4.66
N PRO A 24 -4.56 13.06 5.51
CA PRO A 24 -3.48 13.98 5.91
C PRO A 24 -2.33 13.30 6.67
N ASN A 25 -2.65 12.35 7.54
CA ASN A 25 -1.66 11.59 8.30
C ASN A 25 -1.99 10.10 8.28
N PRO A 26 -1.44 9.33 7.33
CA PRO A 26 -1.75 7.90 7.22
C PRO A 26 -0.94 7.03 8.18
N THR A 27 -0.20 7.59 9.15
CA THR A 27 0.75 6.85 10.02
C THR A 27 0.12 5.63 10.68
N ARG A 28 -0.95 5.84 11.47
CA ARG A 28 -1.61 4.74 12.20
C ARG A 28 -2.18 3.67 11.26
N ILE A 29 -2.70 4.08 10.11
CA ILE A 29 -3.21 3.16 9.10
C ILE A 29 -2.07 2.32 8.52
N MET A 30 -0.91 2.96 8.24
CA MET A 30 0.25 2.25 7.71
C MET A 30 0.83 1.27 8.72
N GLU A 31 0.95 1.67 9.99
CA GLU A 31 1.40 0.80 11.09
C GLU A 31 0.51 -0.45 11.19
N THR A 32 -0.81 -0.28 11.24
CA THR A 32 -1.74 -1.41 11.27
C THR A 32 -1.62 -2.30 10.02
N LEU A 33 -1.44 -1.72 8.82
CA LEU A 33 -1.27 -2.51 7.61
C LEU A 33 0.06 -3.28 7.58
N VAL A 34 1.11 -2.75 8.20
CA VAL A 34 2.40 -3.42 8.39
C VAL A 34 2.26 -4.56 9.41
N GLU A 35 1.63 -4.31 10.56
CA GLU A 35 1.33 -5.32 11.59
C GLU A 35 0.53 -6.50 11.03
N LEU A 36 -0.45 -6.24 10.16
CA LEU A 36 -1.23 -7.28 9.49
C LEU A 36 -0.44 -8.04 8.41
N GLY A 37 0.77 -7.58 8.06
CA GLY A 37 1.59 -8.12 6.97
C GLY A 37 1.05 -7.83 5.57
N TRP A 38 0.18 -6.81 5.42
CA TRP A 38 -0.37 -6.40 4.13
C TRP A 38 0.56 -5.42 3.41
N VAL A 39 1.42 -4.74 4.15
CA VAL A 39 2.41 -3.77 3.66
C VAL A 39 3.77 -4.13 4.23
N GLU A 40 4.80 -3.99 3.41
CA GLU A 40 6.19 -4.01 3.82
C GLU A 40 6.65 -2.56 4.07
N GLU A 41 7.32 -2.31 5.19
CA GLU A 41 8.03 -1.07 5.43
C GLU A 41 9.53 -1.22 5.20
N GLN A 42 10.15 -0.14 4.75
CA GLN A 42 11.60 -0.04 4.64
C GLN A 42 12.04 1.36 5.03
N THR A 43 13.05 1.45 5.90
CA THR A 43 13.66 2.73 6.29
C THR A 43 15.02 2.84 5.63
N ILE A 44 15.19 3.86 4.77
CA ILE A 44 16.45 4.15 4.08
C ILE A 44 16.81 5.61 4.38
N SER A 45 18.02 5.83 4.90
CA SER A 45 18.55 7.18 5.21
C SER A 45 17.57 8.04 6.03
N GLY A 46 16.91 7.43 7.02
CA GLY A 46 15.95 8.13 7.89
C GLY A 46 14.55 8.33 7.31
N HIS A 47 14.29 7.87 6.07
CA HIS A 47 12.98 7.98 5.44
C HIS A 47 12.29 6.62 5.32
N THR A 48 11.13 6.50 5.96
CA THR A 48 10.27 5.30 5.86
C THR A 48 9.47 5.32 4.56
N ARG A 49 9.48 4.18 3.87
CA ARG A 49 8.69 3.93 2.67
C ARG A 49 7.94 2.63 2.78
N TYR A 50 6.84 2.52 2.05
CA TYR A 50 5.88 1.43 2.15
C TYR A 50 5.59 0.82 0.78
N ARG A 51 5.50 -0.51 0.71
CA ARG A 51 5.11 -1.24 -0.49
C ARG A 51 4.06 -2.28 -0.12
N ILE A 52 3.08 -2.50 -0.99
CA ILE A 52 2.11 -3.57 -0.76
C ILE A 52 2.82 -4.94 -0.76
N ASN A 53 2.49 -5.80 0.21
CA ASN A 53 3.06 -7.14 0.29
C ASN A 53 2.31 -8.10 -0.65
N MET A 54 2.78 -8.23 -1.88
CA MET A 54 2.21 -9.17 -2.85
C MET A 54 2.45 -10.64 -2.52
N LYS A 55 3.26 -10.97 -1.50
CA LYS A 55 3.42 -12.36 -1.02
C LYS A 55 2.25 -12.77 -0.13
N ASN A 56 1.53 -11.82 0.46
CA ASN A 56 0.37 -12.09 1.30
C ASN A 56 -0.83 -12.56 0.43
N PRO A 57 -1.38 -13.77 0.66
CA PRO A 57 -2.48 -14.30 -0.16
C PRO A 57 -3.76 -13.47 -0.06
N LYS A 58 -4.02 -12.81 1.09
CA LYS A 58 -5.17 -11.92 1.27
C LYS A 58 -5.07 -10.68 0.39
N VAL A 59 -3.86 -10.12 0.26
CA VAL A 59 -3.58 -8.99 -0.63
C VAL A 59 -3.77 -9.40 -2.10
N LYS A 60 -3.30 -10.59 -2.49
CA LYS A 60 -3.53 -11.12 -3.85
C LYS A 60 -5.02 -11.28 -4.15
N ALA A 61 -5.79 -11.87 -3.23
CA ALA A 61 -7.23 -12.03 -3.37
C ALA A 61 -7.96 -10.68 -3.49
N LEU A 62 -7.54 -9.67 -2.72
CA LEU A 62 -8.11 -8.33 -2.82
C LEU A 62 -7.82 -7.68 -4.18
N LEU A 63 -6.59 -7.84 -4.70
CA LEU A 63 -6.25 -7.35 -6.03
C LEU A 63 -7.10 -8.02 -7.11
N ASP A 64 -7.23 -9.34 -7.07
CA ASP A 64 -8.07 -10.09 -8.01
C ASP A 64 -9.52 -9.58 -7.99
N PHE A 65 -10.09 -9.41 -6.79
CA PHE A 65 -11.42 -8.82 -6.62
C PHE A 65 -11.51 -7.43 -7.26
N PHE A 66 -10.60 -6.50 -6.93
CA PHE A 66 -10.59 -5.15 -7.49
C PHE A 66 -10.42 -5.11 -9.01
N THR A 67 -9.65 -6.02 -9.57
CA THR A 67 -9.51 -6.18 -11.02
C THR A 67 -10.81 -6.66 -11.65
N ARG A 68 -11.46 -7.70 -11.09
CA ARG A 68 -12.71 -8.27 -11.63
C ARG A 68 -13.84 -7.26 -11.67
N ILE A 69 -13.94 -6.38 -10.67
CA ILE A 69 -14.96 -5.32 -10.63
C ILE A 69 -14.52 -4.05 -11.38
N SER A 70 -13.42 -4.08 -12.13
CA SER A 70 -12.86 -2.93 -12.85
C SER A 70 -12.55 -1.70 -11.99
N TYR A 71 -12.33 -1.89 -10.68
CA TYR A 71 -11.99 -0.83 -9.74
C TYR A 71 -10.52 -0.39 -9.89
N ILE A 72 -9.64 -1.32 -10.25
CA ILE A 72 -8.27 -1.04 -10.68
C ILE A 72 -8.12 -1.54 -12.12
N LYS A 73 -7.63 -0.68 -13.01
CA LYS A 73 -7.32 -1.01 -14.42
C LYS A 73 -5.80 -1.06 -14.61
N TYR A 74 -5.35 -1.92 -15.53
CA TYR A 74 -3.95 -2.10 -15.90
C TYR A 74 -3.47 -1.04 -16.88
#